data_AF-A0A3D5E2I0-F1
#
_entry.id   AF-A0A3D5E2I0-F1
#
_cell.length_a   1.000
_cell.length_b   1.000
_cell.length_c   1.000
_cell.angle_alpha   90.00
_cell.angle_beta   90.00
_cell.angle_gamma   90.00
#
_symmetry.space_group_name_H-M   'P 1'
#
loop_
_entity.id
_entity.type
_entity.pdbx_description
1 polymer ?
#
loop_
_entity_poly.entity_id
_entity_poly.type
_entity_poly.pdbx_seq_one_letter_code
_entity_poly.pdbx_strand_id
1 'polypeptide(L)'
;MVSLIRLPGLVDPHVHFRDPGHTYKEDWSSGTSSALAGGYTYVLAMPNTSPPIIDSSSLNTMLDNAQGNAHCDYGIHVAGTSKNTATVSALSKNSSGLKLYLNDTFGDLRLDGLHNINAHISRWPDSKPILCHAETYMTAAVLMLAVLRHRSVHICHVSRKEEIDLIRDVRDRGLSVTCEVTPHHLFMTSADVDSTRRGRYTVSPP
;
A
#
# COMPACT_ATOMS: atom_id res chain seq x y z
N MET A 1 -5.96 18.34 36.16
CA MET A 1 -6.57 17.10 35.64
C MET A 1 -6.40 17.10 34.13
N VAL A 2 -5.77 16.08 33.55
CA VAL A 2 -5.77 15.90 32.09
C VAL A 2 -7.10 15.27 31.72
N SER A 3 -7.90 15.92 30.88
CA SER A 3 -9.13 15.34 30.35
C SER A 3 -8.78 14.36 29.24
N LEU A 4 -9.29 13.13 29.30
CA LEU A 4 -9.14 12.16 28.22
C LEU A 4 -10.13 12.49 27.09
N ILE A 5 -9.69 12.32 25.84
CA ILE A 5 -10.55 12.39 24.65
C ILE A 5 -10.76 10.96 24.16
N ARG A 6 -12.03 10.53 24.00
CA ARG A 6 -12.38 9.22 23.45
C ARG A 6 -12.55 9.33 21.94
N LEU A 7 -11.82 8.52 21.19
CA LEU A 7 -11.92 8.37 19.74
C LEU A 7 -12.48 6.98 19.39
N PRO A 8 -13.03 6.76 18.17
CA PRO A 8 -13.21 5.42 17.64
C PRO A 8 -11.84 4.76 17.39
N GLY A 9 -11.82 3.45 17.17
CA GLY A 9 -10.61 2.74 16.78
C GLY A 9 -10.09 3.22 15.42
N LEU A 10 -8.80 3.56 15.35
CA LEU A 10 -8.19 4.07 14.12
C LEU A 10 -7.84 2.92 13.16
N VAL A 11 -7.74 3.25 11.87
CA VAL A 11 -7.37 2.31 10.80
C VAL A 11 -6.09 2.79 10.13
N ASP A 12 -5.08 1.92 10.04
CA ASP A 12 -3.88 2.14 9.23
C ASP A 12 -3.98 1.34 7.93
N PRO A 13 -4.22 1.98 6.77
CA PRO A 13 -4.40 1.29 5.51
C PRO A 13 -3.08 0.81 4.86
N HIS A 14 -1.92 1.06 5.45
CA HIS A 14 -0.63 0.78 4.80
C HIS A 14 0.47 0.39 5.78
N VAL A 15 0.50 -0.90 6.15
CA VAL A 15 1.56 -1.44 7.02
C VAL A 15 2.40 -2.52 6.33
N HIS A 16 3.62 -2.73 6.83
CA HIS A 16 4.53 -3.77 6.36
C HIS A 16 5.10 -4.60 7.51
N PHE A 17 4.46 -5.72 7.83
CA PHE A 17 4.88 -6.60 8.94
C PHE A 17 5.93 -7.65 8.59
N ARG A 18 6.42 -7.70 7.35
CA ARG A 18 7.61 -8.50 6.94
C ARG A 18 7.53 -10.01 7.19
N ASP A 19 6.37 -10.51 7.58
CA ASP A 19 6.06 -11.92 7.80
C ASP A 19 5.06 -12.41 6.74
N PRO A 20 5.45 -13.35 5.85
CA PRO A 20 6.63 -14.22 5.92
C PRO A 20 7.97 -13.61 5.47
N GLY A 21 9.06 -14.17 6.00
CA GLY A 21 10.41 -14.13 5.43
C GLY A 21 11.43 -13.23 6.13
N HIS A 22 11.04 -12.05 6.59
CA HIS A 22 11.96 -11.10 7.23
C HIS A 22 11.50 -10.73 8.65
N THR A 23 11.07 -11.72 9.42
CA THR A 23 10.51 -11.57 10.78
C THR A 23 11.47 -10.93 11.79
N TYR A 24 12.77 -10.97 11.53
CA TYR A 24 13.76 -10.24 12.33
C TYR A 24 13.63 -8.71 12.22
N LYS A 25 12.92 -8.19 11.21
CA LYS A 25 12.63 -6.76 11.05
C LYS A 25 11.35 -6.38 11.79
N GLU A 26 10.30 -7.19 11.61
CA GLU A 26 8.99 -7.06 12.24
C GLU A 26 8.24 -8.38 11.98
N ASP A 27 7.30 -8.77 12.84
CA ASP A 27 6.35 -9.85 12.59
C ASP A 27 4.90 -9.42 12.92
N TRP A 28 3.93 -10.33 12.75
CA TRP A 28 2.53 -10.02 13.05
C TRP A 28 2.29 -9.61 14.51
N SER A 29 2.98 -10.26 15.45
CA SER A 29 2.81 -10.00 16.88
C SER A 29 3.41 -8.66 17.27
N SER A 30 4.66 -8.39 16.89
CA SER A 30 5.31 -7.12 17.21
C SER A 30 4.68 -5.95 16.46
N GLY A 31 4.36 -6.12 15.18
CA GLY A 31 3.75 -5.09 14.33
C GLY A 31 2.36 -4.67 14.79
N THR A 32 1.48 -5.62 15.11
CA THR A 32 0.14 -5.30 15.61
C THR A 32 0.14 -4.79 17.05
N SER A 33 1.11 -5.19 17.87
CA SER A 33 1.34 -4.57 19.19
C SER A 33 1.70 -3.09 19.04
N SER A 34 2.57 -2.76 18.08
CA SER A 34 2.94 -1.38 17.74
C SER A 34 1.73 -0.58 17.24
N ALA A 35 0.88 -1.18 16.40
CA ALA A 35 -0.35 -0.55 15.91
C ALA A 35 -1.29 -0.16 17.07
N LEU A 36 -1.55 -1.09 18.00
CA LEU A 36 -2.39 -0.83 19.18
C LEU A 36 -1.80 0.26 20.08
N ALA A 37 -0.47 0.27 20.29
CA ALA A 37 0.20 1.31 21.04
C ALA A 37 0.05 2.70 20.38
N GLY A 38 -0.07 2.75 19.05
CA GLY A 38 -0.39 3.94 18.27
C GLY A 38 -1.89 4.30 18.20
N GLY A 39 -2.78 3.50 18.80
CA GLY A 39 -4.22 3.69 18.76
C GLY A 39 -4.93 3.13 17.52
N TYR A 40 -4.22 2.37 16.68
CA TYR A 40 -4.78 1.69 15.51
C TYR A 40 -5.32 0.32 15.91
N THR A 41 -6.59 0.09 15.64
CA THR A 41 -7.28 -1.17 15.97
C THR A 41 -7.56 -2.02 14.73
N TYR A 42 -7.32 -1.48 13.53
CA TYR A 42 -7.41 -2.21 12.27
C TYR A 42 -6.24 -1.83 11.37
N VAL A 43 -5.58 -2.81 10.75
CA VAL A 43 -4.44 -2.58 9.84
C VAL A 43 -4.60 -3.29 8.49
N LEU A 44 -4.07 -2.73 7.42
CA LEU A 44 -4.03 -3.36 6.10
C LEU A 44 -2.59 -3.64 5.66
N ALA A 45 -2.21 -4.92 5.68
CA ALA A 45 -0.85 -5.36 5.43
C ALA A 45 -0.52 -5.47 3.93
N MET A 46 0.63 -4.93 3.55
CA MET A 46 1.14 -4.92 2.18
C MET A 46 1.80 -6.24 1.76
N PRO A 47 1.74 -6.61 0.47
CA PRO A 47 2.07 -7.95 -0.02
C PRO A 47 3.56 -8.19 -0.34
N ASN A 48 4.45 -7.23 -0.08
CA ASN A 48 5.88 -7.32 -0.41
C ASN A 48 6.69 -8.02 0.70
N THR A 49 6.19 -9.16 1.14
CA THR A 49 6.86 -10.14 2.01
C THR A 49 7.80 -11.04 1.18
N SER A 50 8.43 -12.03 1.82
CA SER A 50 9.25 -13.04 1.15
C SER A 50 8.77 -14.44 1.54
N PRO A 51 8.07 -15.18 0.65
CA PRO A 51 7.68 -14.79 -0.70
C PRO A 51 6.64 -13.66 -0.74
N PRO A 52 6.53 -12.91 -1.86
CA PRO A 52 5.48 -11.90 -2.03
C PRO A 52 4.12 -12.56 -2.23
N ILE A 53 3.05 -11.84 -1.88
CA ILE A 53 1.67 -12.34 -1.92
C ILE A 53 1.07 -12.14 -3.31
N ILE A 54 1.24 -13.11 -4.20
CA ILE A 54 0.88 -13.00 -5.63
C ILE A 54 -0.06 -14.11 -6.12
N ASP A 55 -0.33 -15.11 -5.28
CA ASP A 55 -1.15 -16.29 -5.57
C ASP A 55 -1.85 -16.80 -4.29
N SER A 56 -2.70 -17.82 -4.42
CA SER A 56 -3.44 -18.38 -3.28
C SER A 56 -2.53 -19.01 -2.23
N SER A 57 -1.40 -19.60 -2.65
CA SER A 57 -0.48 -20.28 -1.75
C SER A 57 0.18 -19.27 -0.81
N SER A 58 0.76 -18.21 -1.37
CA SER A 58 1.37 -17.12 -0.63
C SER A 58 0.34 -16.37 0.24
N LEU A 59 -0.89 -16.14 -0.25
CA LEU A 59 -1.95 -15.52 0.55
C LEU A 59 -2.34 -16.37 1.76
N ASN A 60 -2.51 -17.68 1.58
CA ASN A 60 -2.83 -18.59 2.68
C ASN A 60 -1.70 -18.63 3.71
N THR A 61 -0.43 -18.65 3.29
CA THR A 61 0.70 -18.56 4.22
C THR A 61 0.65 -17.30 5.07
N MET A 62 0.35 -16.14 4.47
CA MET A 62 0.26 -14.89 5.22
C MET A 62 -0.95 -14.86 6.17
N LEU A 63 -2.08 -15.44 5.77
CA LEU A 63 -3.26 -15.60 6.62
C LEU A 63 -2.97 -16.50 7.83
N ASP A 64 -2.31 -17.64 7.61
CA ASP A 64 -1.92 -18.59 8.66
C ASP A 64 -0.94 -17.95 9.65
N ASN A 65 0.03 -17.16 9.16
CA ASN A 65 0.98 -16.45 10.02
C ASN A 65 0.30 -15.33 10.83
N ALA A 66 -0.70 -14.65 10.26
CA ALA A 66 -1.47 -13.64 10.98
C ALA A 66 -2.38 -14.27 12.05
N GLN A 67 -2.97 -15.43 11.73
CA GLN A 67 -3.92 -16.12 12.59
C GLN A 67 -3.25 -16.55 13.90
N GLY A 68 -3.73 -16.02 15.01
CA GLY A 68 -3.22 -16.31 16.36
C GLY A 68 -2.00 -15.48 16.78
N ASN A 69 -1.39 -14.71 15.86
CA ASN A 69 -0.28 -13.80 16.17
C ASN A 69 -0.68 -12.32 16.11
N ALA A 70 -1.70 -11.96 15.32
CA ALA A 70 -2.20 -10.59 15.26
C ALA A 70 -3.00 -10.21 16.52
N HIS A 71 -2.68 -9.06 17.12
CA HIS A 71 -3.34 -8.54 18.33
C HIS A 71 -4.47 -7.55 18.04
N CYS A 72 -4.63 -7.12 16.79
CA CYS A 72 -5.71 -6.24 16.32
C CYS A 72 -6.32 -6.77 15.01
N ASP A 73 -7.46 -6.21 14.59
CA ASP A 73 -8.11 -6.63 13.35
C ASP A 73 -7.23 -6.29 12.14
N TYR A 74 -7.32 -7.09 11.08
CA TYR A 74 -6.44 -6.92 9.93
C TYR A 74 -7.11 -7.25 8.59
N GLY A 75 -6.49 -6.75 7.53
CA GLY A 75 -6.72 -7.18 6.17
C GLY A 75 -5.39 -7.33 5.43
N ILE A 76 -5.38 -8.16 4.38
CA ILE A 76 -4.16 -8.43 3.59
C ILE A 76 -4.39 -8.01 2.14
N HIS A 77 -3.47 -7.25 1.58
CA HIS A 77 -3.43 -6.94 0.15
C HIS A 77 -2.72 -8.05 -0.64
N VAL A 78 -2.95 -8.10 -1.95
CA VAL A 78 -2.21 -8.96 -2.90
C VAL A 78 -1.48 -8.09 -3.92
N ALA A 79 -0.36 -8.56 -4.46
CA ALA A 79 0.43 -7.83 -5.44
C ALA A 79 0.09 -8.22 -6.88
N GLY A 80 -0.05 -7.20 -7.73
CA GLY A 80 -0.09 -7.39 -9.19
C GLY A 80 1.33 -7.46 -9.75
N THR A 81 1.61 -8.50 -10.53
CA THR A 81 2.88 -8.72 -11.24
C THR A 81 2.63 -8.96 -12.73
N SER A 82 3.69 -8.97 -13.54
CA SER A 82 3.59 -9.35 -14.96
C SER A 82 3.16 -10.81 -15.15
N LYS A 83 3.40 -11.67 -14.15
CA LYS A 83 3.13 -13.12 -14.21
C LYS A 83 1.71 -13.51 -13.79
N ASN A 84 0.97 -12.63 -13.12
CA ASN A 84 -0.36 -12.94 -12.57
C ASN A 84 -1.50 -12.04 -13.08
N THR A 85 -1.31 -11.33 -14.19
CA THR A 85 -2.35 -10.44 -14.78
C THR A 85 -3.66 -11.16 -15.10
N ALA A 86 -3.64 -12.47 -15.32
CA ALA A 86 -4.83 -13.29 -15.61
C ALA A 86 -5.42 -13.99 -14.39
N THR A 87 -4.67 -14.13 -13.29
CA THR A 87 -5.01 -15.02 -12.19
C THR A 87 -5.28 -14.29 -10.87
N VAL A 88 -4.69 -13.11 -10.65
CA VAL A 88 -4.76 -12.42 -9.35
C VAL A 88 -6.18 -12.05 -8.93
N SER A 89 -7.09 -11.78 -9.88
CA SER A 89 -8.48 -11.41 -9.59
C SER A 89 -9.26 -12.49 -8.84
N ALA A 90 -8.84 -13.76 -8.94
CA ALA A 90 -9.41 -14.86 -8.16
C ALA A 90 -9.20 -14.69 -6.64
N LEU A 91 -8.17 -13.94 -6.23
CA LEU A 91 -7.83 -13.69 -4.83
C LEU A 91 -8.66 -12.55 -4.19
N SER A 92 -9.42 -11.81 -5.00
CA SER A 92 -10.15 -10.60 -4.57
C SER A 92 -11.12 -10.83 -3.39
N LYS A 93 -11.69 -12.03 -3.27
CA LYS A 93 -12.62 -12.37 -2.18
C LYS A 93 -11.93 -12.41 -0.82
N ASN A 94 -10.69 -12.91 -0.77
CA ASN A 94 -9.93 -13.12 0.46
C ASN A 94 -8.83 -12.07 0.66
N SER A 95 -8.89 -10.98 -0.08
CA SER A 95 -7.95 -9.87 0.03
C SER A 95 -8.68 -8.54 0.18
N SER A 96 -7.96 -7.58 0.77
CA SER A 96 -8.44 -6.22 1.00
C SER A 96 -8.36 -5.38 -0.27
N GLY A 97 -7.37 -5.63 -1.13
CA GLY A 97 -7.17 -4.89 -2.37
C GLY A 97 -5.96 -5.39 -3.16
N LEU A 98 -5.82 -4.87 -4.38
CA LEU A 98 -4.68 -5.11 -5.25
C LEU A 98 -3.67 -3.98 -5.11
N LYS A 99 -2.45 -4.29 -4.69
CA LYS A 99 -1.32 -3.34 -4.66
C LYS A 99 -0.51 -3.47 -5.95
N LEU A 100 -0.32 -2.35 -6.64
CA LEU A 100 0.56 -2.22 -7.80
C LEU A 100 1.79 -1.39 -7.40
N TYR A 101 2.98 -1.95 -7.59
CA TYR A 101 4.25 -1.25 -7.38
C TYR A 101 4.74 -0.73 -8.75
N LEU A 102 4.52 0.55 -9.02
CA LEU A 102 4.76 1.15 -10.34
C LEU A 102 6.11 1.88 -10.44
N ASN A 103 6.82 1.98 -9.33
CA ASN A 103 8.19 2.48 -9.21
C ASN A 103 9.03 1.45 -8.43
N ASP A 104 10.28 1.79 -8.15
CA ASP A 104 11.19 0.92 -7.41
C ASP A 104 10.60 0.56 -6.04
N THR A 105 10.69 -0.72 -5.68
CA THR A 105 10.10 -1.27 -4.46
C THR A 105 11.06 -2.26 -3.81
N PHE A 106 10.80 -2.56 -2.54
CA PHE A 106 11.43 -3.70 -1.87
C PHE A 106 10.98 -5.01 -2.53
N GLY A 107 11.94 -5.82 -2.97
CA GLY A 107 11.71 -7.11 -3.63
C GLY A 107 11.39 -7.00 -5.13
N ASP A 108 11.15 -8.15 -5.77
CA ASP A 108 10.92 -8.28 -7.22
C ASP A 108 9.44 -8.09 -7.59
N LEU A 109 8.86 -6.95 -7.20
CA LEU A 109 7.43 -6.64 -7.40
C LEU A 109 7.17 -5.44 -8.32
N ARG A 110 8.22 -4.79 -8.82
CA ARG A 110 8.08 -3.67 -9.75
C ARG A 110 7.33 -4.14 -11.00
N LEU A 111 6.22 -3.49 -11.31
CA LEU A 111 5.36 -3.80 -12.44
C LEU A 111 5.67 -2.86 -13.60
N ASP A 112 6.50 -3.33 -14.53
CA ASP A 112 6.81 -2.57 -15.74
C ASP A 112 5.75 -2.74 -16.84
N GLY A 113 5.60 -1.67 -17.62
CA GLY A 113 4.76 -1.64 -18.82
C GLY A 113 3.29 -1.28 -18.55
N LEU A 114 2.82 -0.22 -19.21
CA LEU A 114 1.43 0.25 -19.11
C LEU A 114 0.41 -0.83 -19.49
N HIS A 115 0.78 -1.78 -20.37
CA HIS A 115 -0.09 -2.90 -20.75
C HIS A 115 -0.40 -3.82 -19.57
N ASN A 116 0.56 -4.06 -18.67
CA ASN A 116 0.35 -4.88 -17.47
C ASN A 116 -0.51 -4.14 -16.43
N ILE A 117 -0.23 -2.85 -16.21
CA ILE A 117 -1.03 -2.00 -15.32
C ILE A 117 -2.48 -1.97 -15.81
N ASN A 118 -2.68 -1.73 -17.11
CA ASN A 118 -3.99 -1.72 -17.75
C ASN A 118 -4.70 -3.08 -17.62
N ALA A 119 -3.99 -4.19 -17.79
CA ALA A 119 -4.55 -5.53 -17.63
C ALA A 119 -5.06 -5.78 -16.22
N HIS A 120 -4.31 -5.35 -15.20
CA HIS A 120 -4.72 -5.43 -13.79
C HIS A 120 -5.94 -4.54 -13.50
N ILE A 121 -5.91 -3.27 -13.90
CA ILE A 121 -7.03 -2.33 -13.74
C ILE A 121 -8.31 -2.86 -14.39
N SER A 122 -8.19 -3.53 -15.54
CA SER A 122 -9.36 -4.03 -16.30
C SER A 122 -9.93 -5.34 -15.74
N ARG A 123 -9.16 -6.12 -14.98
CA ARG A 123 -9.56 -7.46 -14.51
C ARG A 123 -9.85 -7.54 -13.02
N TRP A 124 -9.33 -6.60 -12.24
CA TRP A 124 -9.63 -6.55 -10.81
C TRP A 124 -11.10 -6.15 -10.59
N PRO A 125 -11.85 -6.79 -9.67
CA PRO A 125 -13.27 -6.52 -9.51
C PRO A 125 -13.58 -5.07 -9.12
N ASP A 126 -14.67 -4.54 -9.68
CA ASP A 126 -15.05 -3.14 -9.48
C ASP A 126 -15.44 -2.77 -8.04
N SER A 127 -15.78 -3.78 -7.23
CA SER A 127 -16.12 -3.60 -5.82
C SER A 127 -14.90 -3.60 -4.90
N LYS A 128 -13.68 -3.78 -5.42
CA LYS A 128 -12.44 -3.91 -4.63
C LYS A 128 -11.42 -2.82 -5.00
N PRO A 129 -10.66 -2.30 -4.02
CA PRO A 129 -9.72 -1.20 -4.25
C PRO A 129 -8.46 -1.67 -5.01
N ILE A 130 -7.89 -0.73 -5.76
CA ILE A 130 -6.57 -0.83 -6.38
C ILE A 130 -5.71 0.27 -5.77
N LEU A 131 -4.60 -0.11 -5.16
CA LEU A 131 -3.64 0.75 -4.50
C LEU A 131 -2.39 0.84 -5.36
N CYS A 132 -1.87 2.05 -5.58
CA CYS A 132 -0.76 2.29 -6.47
C CYS A 132 0.36 3.00 -5.72
N HIS A 133 1.50 2.33 -5.57
CA HIS A 133 2.76 3.01 -5.31
C HIS A 133 3.21 3.61 -6.64
N ALA A 134 2.99 4.91 -6.80
CA ALA A 134 3.27 5.66 -8.02
C ALA A 134 3.91 7.00 -7.65
N GLU A 135 5.01 7.32 -8.31
CA GLU A 135 5.75 8.56 -8.11
C GLU A 135 5.83 9.35 -9.42
N THR A 136 5.81 10.68 -9.32
CA THR A 136 6.07 11.61 -10.44
C THR A 136 5.17 11.34 -11.66
N TYR A 137 5.74 11.11 -12.85
CA TYR A 137 5.01 10.84 -14.08
C TYR A 137 4.16 9.56 -14.00
N MET A 138 4.52 8.63 -13.11
CA MET A 138 3.79 7.38 -12.98
C MET A 138 2.44 7.59 -12.27
N THR A 139 2.32 8.61 -11.43
CA THR A 139 1.02 9.07 -10.91
C THR A 139 0.12 9.52 -12.05
N ALA A 140 0.64 10.32 -13.00
CA ALA A 140 -0.14 10.75 -14.16
C ALA A 140 -0.57 9.60 -15.06
N ALA A 141 0.34 8.67 -15.36
CA ALA A 141 0.02 7.56 -16.25
C ALA A 141 -0.97 6.55 -15.62
N VAL A 142 -0.92 6.28 -14.30
CA VAL A 142 -1.94 5.42 -13.67
C VAL A 142 -3.31 6.11 -13.59
N LEU A 143 -3.35 7.42 -13.33
CA LEU A 143 -4.59 8.20 -13.35
C LEU A 143 -5.20 8.21 -14.75
N MET A 144 -4.41 8.38 -15.81
CA MET A 144 -4.89 8.29 -17.19
C MET A 144 -5.53 6.92 -17.48
N LEU A 145 -4.89 5.83 -17.07
CA LEU A 145 -5.46 4.48 -17.24
C LEU A 145 -6.75 4.30 -16.44
N ALA A 146 -6.81 4.80 -15.21
CA ALA A 146 -8.00 4.76 -14.37
C ALA A 146 -9.19 5.49 -15.03
N VAL A 147 -8.94 6.66 -15.63
CA VAL A 147 -9.92 7.43 -16.41
C VAL A 147 -10.41 6.64 -17.62
N LEU A 148 -9.50 6.10 -18.43
CA LEU A 148 -9.84 5.33 -19.63
C LEU A 148 -10.64 4.05 -19.32
N ARG A 149 -10.52 3.53 -18.10
CA ARG A 149 -11.22 2.33 -17.63
C ARG A 149 -12.43 2.62 -16.76
N HIS A 150 -12.77 3.89 -16.52
CA HIS A 150 -13.82 4.29 -15.60
C HIS A 150 -13.68 3.62 -14.22
N ARG A 151 -12.43 3.49 -13.75
CA ARG A 151 -12.07 2.73 -12.56
C ARG A 151 -11.49 3.65 -11.49
N SER A 152 -11.82 3.39 -10.23
CA SER A 152 -11.20 4.10 -9.11
C SER A 152 -9.83 3.53 -8.74
N VAL A 153 -8.88 4.42 -8.43
CA VAL A 153 -7.57 4.04 -7.89
C VAL A 153 -7.23 4.86 -6.63
N HIS A 154 -6.41 4.28 -5.76
CA HIS A 154 -5.87 4.93 -4.57
C HIS A 154 -4.36 5.13 -4.74
N ILE A 155 -3.87 6.36 -4.67
CA ILE A 155 -2.44 6.68 -4.77
C ILE A 155 -1.82 6.64 -3.36
N CYS A 156 -0.91 5.70 -3.15
CA CYS A 156 -0.22 5.54 -1.87
C CYS A 156 0.75 6.70 -1.61
N HIS A 157 0.95 7.04 -0.33
CA HIS A 157 2.01 7.90 0.23
C HIS A 157 2.46 9.05 -0.70
N VAL A 158 1.53 9.93 -1.07
CA VAL A 158 1.81 11.11 -1.90
C VAL A 158 2.79 12.01 -1.16
N SER A 159 3.92 12.36 -1.79
CA SER A 159 5.00 13.11 -1.13
C SER A 159 5.32 14.45 -1.79
N ARG A 160 4.84 14.69 -3.01
CA ARG A 160 5.22 15.89 -3.78
C ARG A 160 4.05 16.80 -4.10
N LYS A 161 4.38 18.09 -4.24
CA LYS A 161 3.43 19.12 -4.67
C LYS A 161 2.83 18.78 -6.04
N GLU A 162 3.64 18.34 -7.00
CA GLU A 162 3.14 18.04 -8.34
C GLU A 162 2.15 16.87 -8.34
N GLU A 163 2.35 15.88 -7.47
CA GLU A 163 1.47 14.71 -7.34
C GLU A 163 0.13 15.10 -6.72
N ILE A 164 0.12 15.86 -5.61
CA ILE A 164 -1.13 16.27 -4.96
C ILE A 164 -1.92 17.29 -5.80
N ASP A 165 -1.24 18.18 -6.52
CA ASP A 165 -1.88 19.13 -7.44
C ASP A 165 -2.59 18.36 -8.57
N LEU A 166 -1.93 17.34 -9.13
CA LEU A 166 -2.52 16.49 -10.17
C LEU A 166 -3.72 15.68 -9.67
N ILE A 167 -3.63 15.09 -8.46
CA ILE A 167 -4.73 14.33 -7.85
C ILE A 167 -5.93 15.24 -7.60
N ARG A 168 -5.70 16.46 -7.12
CA ARG A 168 -6.75 17.47 -6.95
C ARG A 168 -7.42 17.79 -8.29
N ASP A 169 -6.66 18.07 -9.33
CA ASP A 169 -7.21 18.43 -10.65
C ASP A 169 -8.06 17.30 -11.25
N VAL A 170 -7.65 16.04 -11.06
CA VAL A 170 -8.41 14.86 -11.49
C VAL A 170 -9.71 14.72 -10.69
N ARG A 171 -9.65 14.84 -9.37
CA ARG A 171 -10.81 14.77 -8.49
C ARG A 171 -11.82 15.89 -8.77
N ASP A 172 -11.35 17.11 -8.98
CA ASP A 172 -12.20 18.29 -9.22
C ASP A 172 -12.94 18.21 -10.58
N ARG A 173 -12.47 17.33 -11.49
CA ARG A 173 -13.18 16.95 -12.73
C ARG A 173 -14.20 15.80 -12.53
N GLY A 174 -14.45 15.38 -11.29
CA GLY A 174 -15.41 14.33 -10.93
C GLY A 174 -14.89 12.89 -11.11
N LEU A 175 -13.58 12.71 -11.27
CA LEU A 175 -12.98 11.39 -11.46
C LEU A 175 -12.70 10.73 -10.10
N SER A 176 -12.92 9.41 -10.03
CA SER A 176 -12.81 8.64 -8.79
C SER A 176 -11.35 8.34 -8.44
N VAL A 177 -10.69 9.25 -7.72
CA VAL A 177 -9.35 9.06 -7.18
C VAL A 177 -9.33 9.38 -5.68
N THR A 178 -8.57 8.59 -4.93
CA THR A 178 -8.22 8.89 -3.53
C THR A 178 -6.71 8.77 -3.34
N CYS A 179 -6.19 9.29 -2.23
CA CYS A 179 -4.79 9.15 -1.89
C CYS A 179 -4.58 9.17 -0.37
N GLU A 180 -3.39 8.78 0.06
CA GLU A 180 -2.92 8.88 1.44
C GLU A 180 -1.57 9.61 1.48
N VAL A 181 -1.20 10.13 2.65
CA VAL A 181 0.09 10.77 2.92
C VAL A 181 0.63 10.18 4.21
N THR A 182 1.93 9.88 4.28
CA THR A 182 2.54 9.36 5.50
C THR A 182 2.98 10.51 6.42
N PRO A 183 3.11 10.27 7.74
CA PRO A 183 3.55 11.31 8.66
C PRO A 183 4.91 11.91 8.32
N HIS A 184 5.86 11.11 7.83
CA HIS A 184 7.20 11.62 7.51
C HIS A 184 7.19 12.61 6.35
N HIS A 185 6.28 12.51 5.38
CA HIS A 185 6.13 13.52 4.32
C HIS A 185 5.42 14.81 4.78
N LEU A 186 4.80 14.81 5.96
CA LEU A 186 4.22 16.01 6.58
C LEU A 186 5.16 16.70 7.57
N PHE A 187 5.99 15.92 8.27
CA PHE A 187 6.78 16.39 9.40
C PHE A 187 8.29 16.32 9.19
N MET A 188 8.76 15.77 8.08
CA MET A 188 10.18 15.72 7.73
C MET A 188 10.41 16.26 6.32
N THR A 189 11.61 16.76 6.09
CA THR A 189 12.09 17.26 4.81
C THR A 189 13.54 16.82 4.57
N SER A 190 14.10 17.18 3.42
CA SER A 190 15.53 16.99 3.14
C SER A 190 16.46 17.68 4.14
N ALA A 191 15.98 18.69 4.89
CA ALA A 191 16.76 19.37 5.93
C ALA A 191 17.00 18.49 7.17
N ASP A 192 16.19 17.46 7.40
CA ASP A 192 16.31 16.54 8.54
C ASP A 192 17.31 15.39 8.27
N VAL A 193 17.80 15.28 7.04
CA VAL A 193 18.68 14.19 6.61
C VAL A 193 20.11 14.43 7.13
N ASP A 194 20.51 13.61 8.10
CA ASP A 194 21.90 13.54 8.56
C ASP A 194 22.71 12.60 7.65
N SER A 195 23.54 13.21 6.80
CA SER A 195 24.38 12.52 5.81
C SER A 195 25.42 11.57 6.42
N THR A 196 25.73 11.71 7.72
CA THR A 196 26.63 10.79 8.42
C THR A 196 25.96 9.46 8.73
N ARG A 197 24.63 9.43 8.84
CA ARG A 197 23.83 8.24 9.15
C ARG A 197 23.33 7.56 7.87
N ARG A 198 24.27 7.02 7.10
CA ARG A 198 23.99 6.33 5.83
C ARG A 198 22.87 5.28 5.99
N GLY A 199 21.89 5.33 5.08
CA GLY A 199 20.79 4.37 5.00
C GLY A 199 19.63 4.59 5.97
N ARG A 200 19.75 5.43 7.01
CA ARG A 200 18.65 5.65 7.97
C ARG A 200 17.48 6.46 7.42
N TYR A 201 17.77 7.36 6.48
CA TYR A 201 16.79 8.27 5.88
C TYR A 201 16.37 7.83 4.46
N THR A 202 16.74 6.61 4.06
CA THR A 202 16.36 6.08 2.74
C THR A 202 14.92 5.60 2.79
N VAL A 203 14.04 6.28 2.07
CA VAL A 203 12.61 5.99 1.96
C VAL A 203 12.14 6.22 0.52
N SER A 204 11.10 5.50 0.11
CA SER A 204 10.46 5.64 -1.19
C SER A 204 8.95 5.78 -0.99
N PRO A 205 8.33 6.92 -1.36
CA PRO A 205 8.95 8.11 -1.98
C PRO A 205 9.89 8.87 -1.02
N PRO A 206 10.96 9.51 -1.52
CA PRO A 206 11.85 10.36 -0.72
C PRO A 206 11.19 11.68 -0.28
#